data_AF-A0A317J2J3-F1
#
_entry.id   AF-A0A317J2J3-F1
#
_cell.length_a   1.000
_cell.length_b   1.000
_cell.length_c   1.000
_cell.angle_alpha   90.00
_cell.angle_beta   90.00
_cell.angle_gamma   90.00
#
_symmetry.space_group_name_H-M   'P 1'
#
loop_
_entity.id
_entity.type
_entity.pdbx_description
1 polymer ?
#
loop_
_entity_poly.entity_id
_entity_poly.type
_entity_poly.pdbx_seq_one_letter_code
_entity_poly.pdbx_strand_id
1 'polypeptide(L)' 'MATLNNLHVPDDLLNAVNEAARADGVTAEELAADALRRYLAHRKLEDLGEYGREQSRRLGITEDDIPGLIAESRNEPRGR' A
#
# COMPACT_ATOMS: atom_id res chain seq x y z
N MET A 1 -13.82 22.43 8.46
CA MET A 1 -15.16 21.98 8.04
C MET A 1 -15.04 20.53 7.62
N ALA A 2 -15.75 19.61 8.26
CA ALA A 2 -15.83 18.23 7.77
C ALA A 2 -16.67 18.23 6.48
N THR A 3 -16.08 17.80 5.37
CA THR A 3 -16.80 17.60 4.11
C THR A 3 -17.69 16.38 4.26
N LEU A 4 -18.99 16.51 3.95
CA LEU A 4 -19.91 15.38 3.90
C LEU A 4 -19.55 14.49 2.70
N ASN A 5 -18.80 13.41 2.97
CA ASN A 5 -18.46 12.38 1.99
C ASN A 5 -19.38 11.18 2.23
N ASN A 6 -20.45 11.04 1.44
CA ASN A 6 -21.40 9.94 1.61
C ASN A 6 -21.00 8.75 0.72
N LEU A 7 -20.57 7.66 1.34
CA LEU A 7 -20.37 6.35 0.70
C LEU A 7 -21.45 5.41 1.19
N HIS A 8 -22.03 4.62 0.28
CA HIS A 8 -22.95 3.57 0.68
C HIS A 8 -22.15 2.38 1.22
N VAL A 9 -22.43 1.99 2.46
CA VAL A 9 -21.85 0.82 3.12
C VAL A 9 -22.99 -0.16 3.40
N PRO A 10 -22.90 -1.43 2.97
CA PRO A 10 -23.88 -2.46 3.31
C PRO A 10 -24.07 -2.60 4.82
N ASP A 11 -25.30 -2.86 5.26
CA ASP A 11 -25.66 -2.88 6.69
C ASP A 11 -24.88 -3.95 7.48
N ASP A 12 -24.65 -5.12 6.88
CA ASP A 12 -23.87 -6.20 7.47
C ASP A 12 -22.41 -5.77 7.72
N LEU A 13 -21.80 -5.09 6.75
CA LEU A 13 -20.44 -4.57 6.87
C LEU A 13 -20.38 -3.44 7.90
N LEU A 14 -21.36 -2.54 7.90
CA LEU A 14 -21.43 -1.46 8.88
C LEU A 14 -21.55 -2.01 10.31
N ASN A 15 -22.36 -3.06 10.51
CA ASN A 15 -22.47 -3.75 11.79
C ASN A 15 -21.13 -4.35 12.23
N ALA A 16 -20.42 -5.02 11.33
CA ALA A 16 -19.11 -5.58 11.63
C ALA A 16 -18.07 -4.50 12.01
N VAL A 17 -18.06 -3.37 11.30
CA VAL A 17 -17.19 -2.23 11.61
C VAL A 17 -17.54 -1.63 12.98
N ASN A 18 -18.82 -1.50 13.31
CA ASN A 18 -19.26 -1.00 14.61
C ASN A 18 -18.82 -1.90 15.77
N GLU A 19 -18.96 -3.21 15.63
CA GLU A 19 -18.52 -4.17 16.67
C GLU A 19 -17.00 -4.16 16.85
N ALA A 20 -16.23 -4.12 15.75
CA ALA A 20 -14.78 -4.01 15.81
C ALA A 20 -14.33 -2.68 16.45
N ALA A 21 -14.92 -1.56 16.04
CA ALA A 21 -14.60 -0.25 16.59
C ALA A 21 -14.87 -0.18 18.10
N ARG A 22 -15.99 -0.76 18.57
CA ARG A 22 -16.31 -0.88 20.00
C ARG A 22 -15.27 -1.69 20.76
N ALA A 23 -14.84 -2.83 20.21
CA ALA A 23 -13.82 -3.68 20.83
C ALA A 23 -12.45 -2.96 20.93
N ASP A 24 -12.12 -2.16 19.91
CA ASP A 24 -10.86 -1.42 19.81
C ASP A 24 -10.89 -0.06 20.54
N GLY A 25 -12.05 0.36 21.05
CA GLY A 25 -12.22 1.64 21.75
C GLY A 25 -12.12 2.87 20.84
N VAL A 26 -12.41 2.72 19.55
CA VAL A 26 -12.39 3.78 18.52
C VAL A 26 -13.78 3.99 17.92
N THR A 27 -13.96 5.05 17.13
CA THR A 27 -15.21 5.24 16.38
C THR A 27 -15.20 4.43 15.07
N ALA A 28 -16.40 4.10 14.57
CA ALA A 28 -16.54 3.46 13.26
C ALA A 28 -15.97 4.31 12.12
N GLU A 29 -16.07 5.64 12.22
CA GLU A 29 -15.49 6.58 11.25
C GLU A 29 -13.95 6.51 11.25
N GLU A 30 -13.32 6.49 12.43
CA GLU A 30 -11.86 6.38 12.55
C GLU A 30 -11.35 5.04 12.00
N LEU A 31 -12.02 3.94 12.36
CA LEU A 31 -11.68 2.61 11.87
C LEU A 31 -11.86 2.51 10.34
N ALA A 32 -12.96 3.04 9.80
CA ALA A 32 -13.21 3.06 8.36
C ALA A 32 -12.18 3.92 7.62
N ALA A 33 -11.84 5.09 8.16
CA ALA A 33 -10.82 5.96 7.58
C ALA A 33 -9.44 5.29 7.56
N ASP A 34 -9.05 4.61 8.63
CA ASP A 34 -7.79 3.86 8.69
C ASP A 34 -7.78 2.68 7.70
N ALA A 35 -8.86 1.90 7.65
CA ALA A 35 -9.01 0.81 6.70
C ALA A 35 -8.87 1.28 5.24
N LEU A 36 -9.52 2.39 4.88
CA LEU A 36 -9.40 3.00 3.55
C LEU A 36 -7.98 3.46 3.25
N ARG A 37 -7.29 4.09 4.21
CA ARG A 37 -5.88 4.49 4.04
C ARG A 37 -4.99 3.28 3.78
N ARG A 38 -5.14 2.21 4.55
CA ARG A 38 -4.37 0.97 4.38
C ARG A 38 -4.63 0.34 3.02
N TYR A 39 -5.89 0.27 2.59
CA TYR A 39 -6.25 -0.25 1.26
C TYR A 39 -5.57 0.56 0.14
N LEU A 40 -5.65 1.89 0.18
CA LEU A 40 -5.03 2.74 -0.84
C LEU A 40 -3.50 2.63 -0.83
N ALA A 41 -2.87 2.51 0.34
CA ALA A 41 -1.44 2.29 0.46
C ALA A 41 -1.02 0.93 -0.14
N HIS A 42 -1.79 -0.12 0.13
CA HIS A 42 -1.53 -1.45 -0.43
C HIS A 42 -1.64 -1.45 -1.95
N ARG A 43 -2.74 -0.88 -2.49
CA ARG A 43 -2.94 -0.75 -3.94
C ARG A 43 -1.77 -0.03 -4.62
N LYS A 44 -1.27 1.06 -4.01
CA LYS A 44 -0.11 1.77 -4.54
C LYS A 44 1.16 0.92 -4.59
N LEU A 45 1.36 0.01 -3.61
CA LEU A 45 2.49 -0.93 -3.62
C LEU A 45 2.32 -2.00 -4.69
N GLU A 46 1.10 -2.48 -4.93
CA GLU A 46 0.80 -3.42 -6.01
C GLU A 46 1.11 -2.79 -7.37
N ASP A 47 0.64 -1.57 -7.61
CA ASP A 47 0.89 -0.79 -8.83
C ASP A 47 2.41 -0.60 -9.05
N LEU A 48 3.15 -0.24 -8.00
CA LEU A 48 4.61 -0.10 -8.05
C LEU A 48 5.30 -1.42 -8.39
N GLY A 49 4.84 -2.53 -7.80
CA GLY A 49 5.36 -3.86 -8.07
C GLY A 49 5.09 -4.31 -9.51
N GLU A 50 3.91 -4.01 -10.06
CA GLU A 50 3.58 -4.28 -11.46
C GLU A 50 4.49 -3.52 -12.41
N TYR A 51 4.60 -2.19 -12.21
CA TYR A 51 5.51 -1.36 -12.98
C TYR A 51 6.95 -1.87 -12.90
N GLY A 52 7.44 -2.20 -11.70
CA GLY A 52 8.79 -2.74 -11.51
C GLY A 52 9.01 -4.04 -12.29
N ARG A 53 8.08 -5.00 -12.21
CA ARG A 53 8.15 -6.25 -12.97
C ARG A 53 8.17 -6.02 -14.48
N GLU A 54 7.36 -5.09 -14.97
CA GLU A 54 7.33 -4.73 -16.40
C GLU A 54 8.68 -4.13 -16.84
N GLN A 55 9.23 -3.20 -16.06
CA GLN A 55 10.52 -2.57 -16.35
C GLN A 55 11.67 -3.58 -16.31
N SER A 56 11.72 -4.46 -15.30
CA SER A 56 12.75 -5.50 -15.22
C SER A 56 12.71 -6.42 -16.44
N ARG A 57 11.51 -6.85 -16.87
CA ARG A 57 11.34 -7.65 -18.10
C ARG A 57 11.82 -6.89 -19.35
N ARG A 58 11.43 -5.62 -19.49
CA ARG A 58 11.80 -4.77 -20.63
C ARG A 58 13.31 -4.55 -20.73
N LEU A 59 13.99 -4.44 -19.58
CA LEU A 59 15.43 -4.19 -19.47
C LEU A 59 16.26 -5.47 -19.37
N GLY A 60 15.62 -6.65 -19.28
CA GLY A 60 16.31 -7.93 -19.12
C GLY A 60 17.02 -8.08 -17.76
N ILE A 61 16.58 -7.34 -16.74
CA ILE A 61 17.16 -7.35 -15.40
C ILE A 61 16.68 -8.59 -14.65
N THR A 62 17.63 -9.31 -14.05
CA THR A 62 17.41 -10.49 -13.20
C THR A 62 17.69 -10.16 -11.73
N GLU A 63 17.39 -11.10 -10.83
CA GLU A 63 17.67 -10.93 -9.40
C GLU A 63 19.18 -10.81 -9.11
N ASP A 64 20.03 -11.49 -9.90
CA ASP A 64 21.48 -11.46 -9.77
C ASP A 64 22.07 -10.07 -10.10
N ASP A 65 21.36 -9.25 -10.88
CA ASP A 65 21.77 -7.90 -11.23
C ASP A 65 21.49 -6.88 -10.11
N ILE A 66 20.59 -7.21 -9.16
CA ILE A 66 20.10 -6.29 -8.12
C ILE A 66 21.23 -5.73 -7.25
N PRO A 67 22.18 -6.53 -6.71
CA PRO A 67 23.27 -5.99 -5.90
C PRO A 67 24.11 -4.96 -6.65
N GLY A 68 24.37 -5.19 -7.94
CA GLY A 68 25.13 -4.27 -8.80
C GLY A 68 24.40 -2.95 -9.06
N LEU A 69 23.08 -3.02 -9.29
CA LEU A 69 22.23 -1.84 -9.47
C LEU A 69 22.11 -1.01 -8.18
N ILE A 70 22.05 -1.66 -7.02
CA ILE A 70 22.04 -0.98 -5.71
C ILE A 70 23.37 -0.25 -5.48
N ALA A 71 24.50 -0.92 -5.71
CA ALA A 71 25.82 -0.33 -5.56
C ALA A 71 25.98 0.90 -6.49
N GLU A 72 25.55 0.78 -7.75
CA GLU A 72 25.56 1.88 -8.72
C GLU A 72 24.69 3.06 -8.26
N SER A 73 23.46 2.79 -7.84
CA SER A 73 22.54 3.83 -7.33
C SER A 73 23.08 4.55 -6.10
N ARG A 74 23.88 3.88 -5.26
CA ARG A 74 24.47 4.44 -4.04
C ARG A 74 25.81 5.13 -4.28
N ASN A 75 26.32 5.12 -5.51
CA ASN A 75 27.71 5.50 -5.83
C ASN A 75 28.74 4.72 -4.99
N GLU A 76 28.44 3.49 -4.59
CA GLU A 76 29.39 2.63 -3.91
C GLU A 76 30.48 2.21 -4.91
N PRO A 77 31.78 2.39 -4.58
CA PRO A 77 32.84 1.94 -5.47
C PRO A 77 32.73 0.41 -5.62
N ARG A 78 32.59 -0.05 -6.87
CA ARG A 78 32.61 -1.49 -7.19
C ARG A 78 33.90 -2.08 -6.63
N GLY A 79 33.77 -2.98 -5.64
CA GLY A 79 34.90 -3.58 -4.94
C GLY A 79 35.92 -4.10 -5.94
N ARG A 80 37.17 -3.64 -5.80
CA ARG A 80 38.33 -4.15 -6.53
C ARG A 80 38.73 -5.52 -6.02
#